data_AF-A0A967GQI3-F1
#
_entry.id   AF-A0A967GQI3-F1
#
_cell.length_a   1.000
_cell.length_b   1.000
_cell.length_c   1.000
_cell.angle_alpha   90.00
_cell.angle_beta   90.00
_cell.angle_gamma   90.00
#
_symmetry.space_group_name_H-M   'P 1'
#
loop_
_entity.id
_entity.type
_entity.pdbx_description
1 polymer ?
#
loop_
_entity_poly.entity_id
_entity_poly.type
_entity_poly.pdbx_seq_one_letter_code
_entity_poly.pdbx_strand_id
1 'polypeptide(L)'
;HLYDITDQILGEDSVHEGNVSPPESFSDPSLEEELMRQASLAGRWLHQQGYRGTASADFHLAFLHSGEIEVRICELNARVTGATYPSLLARHFQPEGTWLMRNLRLPVPVEGARILDRLTGTNLLFRPGAATGVLPINLNLDEDHLVSKGQFLFLGRNLLEVHDLIDQILSLEDLVFDRD
;
A
#
# COMPACT_ATOMS: atom_id res chain seq x y z
N HIS A 1 -5.37 16.67 3.89
CA HIS A 1 -4.39 17.18 2.90
C HIS A 1 -3.93 16.00 2.05
N LEU A 2 -3.46 16.27 0.83
CA LEU A 2 -3.37 15.33 -0.29
C LEU A 2 -2.26 14.26 -0.13
N TYR A 3 -2.71 13.00 -0.09
CA TYR A 3 -1.99 11.74 -0.31
C TYR A 3 -0.90 11.34 0.71
N ASP A 4 -0.85 10.04 0.96
CA ASP A 4 0.08 9.41 1.89
C ASP A 4 1.52 9.39 1.35
N ILE A 5 2.47 9.46 2.27
CA ILE A 5 3.82 8.93 2.02
C ILE A 5 3.77 7.45 2.35
N THR A 6 4.35 6.64 1.47
CA THR A 6 4.39 5.19 1.63
C THR A 6 5.81 4.69 1.45
N ASP A 7 6.18 3.66 2.18
CA ASP A 7 7.26 2.80 1.71
C ASP A 7 6.77 1.91 0.58
N GLN A 8 7.66 1.62 -0.36
CA GLN A 8 7.52 0.45 -1.22
C GLN A 8 8.10 -0.74 -0.48
N ILE A 9 7.29 -1.77 -0.32
CA ILE A 9 7.77 -2.99 0.28
C ILE A 9 8.39 -3.84 -0.83
N LEU A 10 9.66 -4.18 -0.65
CA LEU A 10 10.47 -4.91 -1.62
C LEU A 10 10.75 -6.32 -1.11
N GLY A 11 10.63 -7.31 -1.99
CA GLY A 11 11.08 -8.67 -1.76
C GLY A 11 12.62 -8.80 -1.79
N GLU A 12 13.13 -10.01 -1.55
CA GLU A 12 14.58 -10.30 -1.54
C GLU A 12 15.26 -9.93 -2.86
N ASP A 13 14.56 -10.12 -3.99
CA ASP A 13 15.04 -9.78 -5.33
C ASP A 13 14.73 -8.32 -5.73
N SER A 14 14.39 -7.46 -4.76
CA SER A 14 13.98 -6.06 -4.98
C SER A 14 12.73 -5.88 -5.86
N VAL A 15 11.87 -6.90 -5.91
CA VAL A 15 10.56 -6.84 -6.58
C VAL A 15 9.58 -6.07 -5.69
N HIS A 16 8.79 -5.17 -6.29
CA HIS A 16 7.76 -4.42 -5.57
C HIS A 16 6.56 -5.32 -5.23
N GLU A 17 6.32 -5.51 -3.94
CA GLU A 17 5.29 -6.42 -3.42
C GLU A 17 4.10 -5.69 -2.78
N GLY A 18 4.20 -4.38 -2.57
CA GLY A 18 3.18 -3.62 -1.87
C GLY A 18 3.61 -2.28 -1.32
N ASN A 19 2.72 -1.64 -0.57
CA ASN A 19 2.97 -0.34 0.04
C ASN A 19 2.46 -0.33 1.48
N VAL A 20 3.09 0.48 2.33
CA VAL A 20 2.65 0.71 3.71
C VAL A 20 2.68 2.20 4.02
N SER A 21 1.67 2.69 4.74
CA SER A 21 1.59 4.05 5.26
C SER A 21 1.09 4.08 6.70
N PRO A 22 1.75 4.81 7.62
CA PRO A 22 2.97 5.60 7.39
C PRO A 22 4.18 4.72 7.02
N PRO A 23 5.24 5.30 6.44
CA PRO A 23 6.48 4.58 6.17
C PRO A 23 7.06 3.94 7.43
N GLU A 24 7.65 2.76 7.29
CA GLU A 24 8.36 2.05 8.36
C GLU A 24 9.87 2.35 8.33
N SER A 25 10.39 2.74 7.15
CA SER A 25 11.80 3.01 6.89
C SER A 25 12.32 4.26 7.60
N PHE A 26 11.43 5.14 8.04
CA PHE A 26 11.77 6.31 8.83
C PHE A 26 10.59 6.79 9.70
N SER A 27 10.93 7.51 10.77
CA SER A 27 9.98 8.20 11.65
C SER A 27 10.38 9.65 11.94
N ASP A 28 11.43 10.15 11.28
CA ASP A 28 11.95 11.49 11.46
C ASP A 28 11.05 12.53 10.76
N PRO A 29 10.41 13.46 11.49
CA PRO A 29 9.57 14.49 10.89
C PRO A 29 10.33 15.40 9.92
N SER A 30 11.63 15.63 10.14
CA SER A 30 12.44 16.46 9.25
C SER A 30 12.63 15.81 7.87
N LEU A 31 12.67 14.48 7.84
CA LEU A 31 12.74 13.71 6.60
C LEU A 31 11.40 13.73 5.85
N GLU A 32 10.29 13.61 6.58
CA GLU A 32 8.94 13.81 6.02
C GLU A 32 8.80 15.21 5.39
N GLU A 33 9.23 16.25 6.11
CA GLU A 33 9.20 17.63 5.60
C GLU A 33 10.02 17.78 4.31
N GLU A 34 11.20 17.16 4.24
CA GLU A 34 12.06 17.22 3.05
C GLU A 34 11.46 16.49 1.85
N LEU A 35 10.88 15.29 2.05
CA LEU A 35 10.14 14.55 1.03
C LEU A 35 8.99 15.39 0.48
N MET A 36 8.19 15.98 1.38
CA MET A 36 7.06 16.83 1.01
C MET A 36 7.51 18.11 0.32
N ARG A 37 8.64 18.70 0.70
CA ARG A 37 9.22 19.87 0.06
C ARG A 37 9.62 19.56 -1.38
N GLN A 38 10.32 18.46 -1.63
CA GLN A 38 10.73 18.03 -2.98
C GLN A 38 9.51 17.68 -3.84
N ALA A 39 8.56 16.89 -3.32
CA ALA A 39 7.32 16.55 -4.02
C ALA A 39 6.51 17.80 -4.38
N SER A 40 6.43 18.78 -3.47
CA SER A 40 5.73 20.05 -3.71
C SER A 40 6.41 20.89 -4.79
N LEU A 41 7.75 20.91 -4.85
CA LEU A 41 8.48 21.60 -5.91
C LEU A 41 8.19 20.96 -7.28
N ALA A 42 8.25 19.64 -7.37
CA ALA A 42 7.92 18.90 -8.59
C ALA A 42 6.45 19.11 -9.01
N GLY A 43 5.51 19.04 -8.06
CA GLY A 43 4.09 19.30 -8.32
C GLY A 43 3.82 20.71 -8.83
N ARG A 44 4.49 21.73 -8.26
CA ARG A 44 4.42 23.11 -8.78
C ARG A 44 4.97 23.22 -10.19
N TRP A 45 6.10 22.58 -10.47
CA TRP A 45 6.66 22.56 -11.82
C TRP A 45 5.71 21.90 -12.83
N LEU A 46 5.14 20.73 -12.51
CA LEU A 46 4.12 20.06 -13.34
C LEU A 46 2.91 20.98 -13.60
N HIS A 47 2.42 21.65 -12.56
CA HIS A 47 1.30 22.58 -12.67
C HIS A 47 1.59 23.74 -13.63
N GLN A 48 2.82 24.28 -13.59
CA GLN A 48 3.28 25.33 -14.51
C GLN A 48 3.37 24.85 -15.96
N GLN A 49 3.63 23.56 -16.19
CA GLN A 49 3.56 22.95 -17.52
C GLN A 49 2.11 22.73 -18.02
N GLY A 50 1.11 23.08 -17.22
CA GLY A 50 -0.31 22.90 -17.54
C GLY A 50 -0.90 21.57 -17.06
N TYR A 51 -0.14 20.72 -16.38
CA TYR A 51 -0.66 19.46 -15.86
C TYR A 51 -1.72 19.70 -14.77
N ARG A 52 -2.81 18.93 -14.83
CA ARG A 52 -3.91 18.94 -13.85
C ARG A 52 -4.32 17.50 -13.57
N GLY A 53 -4.13 17.05 -12.33
CA GLY A 53 -4.45 15.69 -11.92
C GLY A 53 -3.57 15.24 -10.77
N THR A 54 -3.74 13.97 -10.37
CA THR A 54 -2.89 13.32 -9.37
C THR A 54 -1.51 13.03 -9.95
N ALA A 55 -0.48 13.13 -9.12
CA ALA A 55 0.86 12.65 -9.44
C ALA A 55 1.48 12.04 -8.19
N SER A 56 2.37 11.06 -8.35
CA SER A 56 3.26 10.60 -7.29
C SER A 56 4.71 10.96 -7.61
N ALA A 57 5.51 11.09 -6.55
CA ALA A 57 6.95 11.24 -6.62
C ALA A 57 7.58 10.05 -5.90
N ASP A 58 8.49 9.38 -6.59
CA ASP A 58 9.19 8.22 -6.06
C ASP A 58 10.56 8.68 -5.58
N PHE A 59 10.94 8.27 -4.37
CA PHE A 59 12.15 8.73 -3.69
C PHE A 59 13.08 7.56 -3.39
N HIS A 60 14.38 7.84 -3.46
CA HIS A 60 15.43 7.00 -2.91
C HIS A 60 16.04 7.71 -1.70
N LEU A 61 16.05 7.01 -0.56
CA LEU A 61 16.70 7.43 0.67
C LEU A 61 18.09 6.79 0.74
N ALA A 62 19.15 7.60 0.62
CA ALA A 62 20.51 7.13 0.74
C ALA A 62 21.04 7.38 2.15
N PHE A 63 21.20 6.31 2.93
CA PHE A 63 21.75 6.34 4.28
C PHE A 63 23.29 6.37 4.21
N LEU A 64 23.89 7.52 4.52
CA LEU A 64 25.32 7.72 4.42
C LEU A 64 26.06 7.22 5.65
N HIS A 65 27.35 6.91 5.50
CA HIS A 65 28.21 6.50 6.62
C HIS A 65 28.36 7.58 7.70
N SER A 66 28.11 8.85 7.36
CA SER A 66 28.05 9.97 8.31
C SER A 66 26.83 9.91 9.25
N GLY A 67 25.85 9.05 8.97
CA GLY A 67 24.55 9.02 9.62
C GLY A 67 23.53 9.99 9.02
N GLU A 68 23.92 10.78 8.02
CA GLU A 68 23.00 11.64 7.26
C GLU A 68 22.18 10.81 6.28
N ILE A 69 20.94 11.24 6.05
CA ILE A 69 20.05 10.65 5.04
C ILE A 69 19.92 11.65 3.90
N GLU A 70 20.33 11.25 2.70
CA GLU A 70 20.14 12.05 1.49
C GLU A 70 18.86 11.62 0.77
N VAL A 71 17.96 12.58 0.52
CA VAL A 71 16.70 12.38 -0.19
C VAL A 71 16.85 12.72 -1.66
N ARG A 72 16.60 11.75 -2.54
CA ARG A 72 16.66 11.92 -3.98
C ARG A 72 15.34 11.57 -4.63
N ILE A 73 14.76 12.50 -5.38
CA ILE A 73 13.64 12.16 -6.26
C ILE A 73 14.16 11.37 -7.47
N CYS A 74 13.56 10.21 -7.73
CA CYS A 74 13.96 9.30 -8.80
C CYS A 74 13.02 9.37 -9.99
N GLU A 75 11.71 9.47 -9.73
CA GLU A 75 10.69 9.49 -10.77
C GLU A 75 9.51 10.40 -10.38
N LEU A 76 8.88 10.97 -11.40
CA LEU A 76 7.57 11.61 -11.29
C LEU A 76 6.55 10.85 -12.14
N ASN A 77 5.52 10.35 -11.49
CA ASN A 77 4.42 9.64 -12.12
C ASN A 77 3.20 10.56 -12.20
N ALA A 78 3.06 11.31 -13.30
CA ALA A 78 1.93 12.22 -13.55
C ALA A 78 0.66 11.46 -13.99
N ARG A 79 0.15 10.60 -13.10
CA ARG A 79 -1.02 9.75 -13.29
C ARG A 79 -1.53 9.23 -11.94
N VAL A 80 -2.69 8.60 -11.95
CA VAL A 80 -3.12 7.71 -10.86
C VAL A 80 -2.19 6.50 -10.83
N THR A 81 -1.61 6.21 -9.66
CA THR A 81 -0.69 5.07 -9.45
C THR A 81 -1.37 3.97 -8.64
N GLY A 82 -0.69 2.81 -8.53
CA GLY A 82 -1.16 1.68 -7.73
C GLY A 82 -1.41 2.04 -6.26
N ALA A 83 -0.69 3.01 -5.69
CA ALA A 83 -0.86 3.47 -4.32
C ALA A 83 -1.91 4.60 -4.16
N THR A 84 -2.41 5.18 -5.27
CA THR A 84 -3.35 6.30 -5.19
C THR A 84 -4.71 5.87 -4.64
N TYR A 85 -5.31 4.82 -5.20
CA TYR A 85 -6.64 4.39 -4.80
C TYR A 85 -6.68 3.69 -3.43
N PRO A 86 -5.67 2.87 -3.00
CA PRO A 86 -5.63 2.30 -1.66
C PRO A 86 -5.48 3.39 -0.60
N SER A 87 -4.64 4.41 -0.82
CA SER A 87 -4.53 5.57 0.05
C SER A 87 -5.88 6.29 0.19
N LEU A 88 -6.58 6.53 -0.92
CA LEU A 88 -7.92 7.16 -0.87
C LEU A 88 -8.95 6.32 -0.10
N LEU A 89 -8.98 5.00 -0.32
CA LEU A 89 -9.87 4.10 0.40
C LEU A 89 -9.52 4.03 1.90
N ALA A 90 -8.24 3.92 2.22
CA ALA A 90 -7.76 3.91 3.59
C ALA A 90 -8.15 5.20 4.32
N ARG A 91 -7.91 6.37 3.72
CA ARG A 91 -8.27 7.67 4.32
C ARG A 91 -9.78 7.90 4.36
N HIS A 92 -10.55 7.29 3.47
CA HIS A 92 -12.01 7.34 3.52
C HIS A 92 -12.58 6.56 4.72
N PHE A 93 -12.06 5.35 4.97
CA PHE A 93 -12.57 4.49 6.03
C PHE A 93 -11.89 4.74 7.39
N GLN A 94 -10.62 5.11 7.38
CA GLN A 94 -9.78 5.38 8.55
C GLN A 94 -8.84 6.58 8.30
N PRO A 95 -9.34 7.82 8.45
CA PRO A 95 -8.60 9.05 8.13
C PRO A 95 -7.21 9.11 8.78
N GLU A 96 -7.09 8.73 10.05
CA GLU A 96 -5.85 8.75 10.83
C GLU A 96 -5.22 7.35 10.99
N GLY A 97 -5.72 6.35 10.25
CA GLY A 97 -5.28 4.96 10.37
C GLY A 97 -3.94 4.70 9.69
N THR A 98 -3.42 3.51 9.93
CA THR A 98 -2.35 2.90 9.16
C THR A 98 -2.97 1.98 8.12
N TRP A 99 -2.32 1.86 6.97
CA TRP A 99 -2.69 0.87 5.98
C TRP A 99 -1.47 0.21 5.36
N LEU A 100 -1.68 -1.02 4.92
CA LEU A 100 -0.71 -1.76 4.13
C LEU A 100 -1.45 -2.46 3.02
N MET A 101 -0.85 -2.48 1.84
CA MET A 101 -1.38 -3.14 0.66
C MET A 101 -0.40 -4.21 0.20
N ARG A 102 -0.89 -5.43 -0.06
CA ARG A 102 -0.09 -6.54 -0.58
C ARG A 102 -0.80 -7.29 -1.69
N ASN A 103 -0.01 -7.84 -2.58
CA ASN A 103 -0.46 -8.88 -3.48
C ASN A 103 -0.39 -10.25 -2.77
N LEU A 104 -1.48 -11.01 -2.84
CA LEU A 104 -1.56 -12.38 -2.37
C LEU A 104 -1.90 -13.30 -3.54
N ARG A 105 -1.27 -14.46 -3.57
CA ARG A 105 -1.55 -15.54 -4.52
C ARG A 105 -2.33 -16.64 -3.82
N LEU A 106 -3.28 -17.21 -4.54
CA LEU A 106 -4.01 -18.39 -4.12
C LEU A 106 -3.39 -19.61 -4.82
N PRO A 107 -2.81 -20.57 -4.09
CA PRO A 107 -2.21 -21.77 -4.70
C PRO A 107 -3.19 -22.56 -5.56
N VAL A 108 -4.47 -22.51 -5.20
CA VAL A 108 -5.58 -23.07 -5.95
C VAL A 108 -6.54 -21.92 -6.27
N PRO A 109 -6.84 -21.64 -7.55
CA PRO A 109 -7.82 -20.62 -7.90
C PRO A 109 -9.21 -20.91 -7.30
N VAL A 110 -9.89 -19.87 -6.82
CA VAL A 110 -11.23 -20.00 -6.21
C VAL A 110 -12.19 -18.91 -6.69
N GLU A 111 -13.49 -19.15 -6.53
CA GLU A 111 -14.49 -18.11 -6.76
C GLU A 111 -14.30 -16.92 -5.80
N GLY A 112 -14.46 -15.70 -6.32
CA GLY A 112 -14.31 -14.48 -5.49
C GLY A 112 -15.26 -14.45 -4.29
N ALA A 113 -16.47 -15.00 -4.42
CA ALA A 113 -17.42 -15.11 -3.30
C ALA A 113 -16.85 -15.93 -2.14
N ARG A 114 -16.10 -17.00 -2.43
CA ARG A 114 -15.48 -17.86 -1.41
C ARG A 114 -14.40 -17.13 -0.61
N ILE A 115 -13.70 -16.17 -1.23
CA ILE A 115 -12.74 -15.30 -0.53
C ILE A 115 -13.48 -14.42 0.48
N LEU A 116 -14.59 -13.80 0.06
CA LEU A 116 -15.40 -12.93 0.92
C LEU A 116 -16.06 -13.71 2.07
N ASP A 117 -16.60 -14.89 1.79
CA ASP A 117 -17.21 -15.77 2.79
C ASP A 117 -16.19 -16.19 3.85
N ARG A 118 -14.96 -16.51 3.42
CA ARG A 118 -13.90 -16.89 4.35
C ARG A 118 -13.47 -15.73 5.24
N LEU A 119 -13.18 -14.57 4.65
CA LEU A 119 -12.81 -13.37 5.41
C LEU A 119 -13.94 -12.96 6.37
N THR A 120 -15.20 -13.19 5.99
CA THR A 120 -16.35 -12.98 6.86
C THR A 120 -16.38 -14.00 8.00
N GLY A 121 -16.21 -15.29 7.71
CA GLY A 121 -16.22 -16.38 8.69
C GLY A 121 -15.09 -16.29 9.73
N THR A 122 -13.95 -15.69 9.36
CA THR A 122 -12.83 -15.41 10.26
C THR A 122 -12.88 -14.02 10.90
N ASN A 123 -13.92 -13.24 10.62
CA ASN A 123 -14.07 -11.86 11.08
C ASN A 123 -12.90 -10.93 10.69
N LEU A 124 -12.23 -11.22 9.57
CA LEU A 124 -11.15 -10.41 9.01
C LEU A 124 -11.64 -9.40 7.97
N LEU A 125 -12.78 -9.65 7.32
CA LEU A 125 -13.32 -8.75 6.31
C LEU A 125 -13.63 -7.39 6.95
N PHE A 126 -13.04 -6.32 6.41
CA PHE A 126 -13.31 -4.97 6.89
C PHE A 126 -14.78 -4.60 6.70
N ARG A 127 -15.36 -3.93 7.69
CA ARG A 127 -16.72 -3.39 7.65
C ARG A 127 -16.69 -1.90 8.01
N PRO A 128 -17.55 -1.05 7.41
CA PRO A 128 -17.64 0.35 7.79
C PRO A 128 -17.81 0.52 9.31
N GLY A 129 -16.97 1.37 9.91
CA GLY A 129 -16.95 1.59 11.36
C GLY A 129 -16.09 0.60 12.16
N ALA A 130 -15.49 -0.42 11.51
CA ALA A 130 -14.53 -1.31 12.17
C ALA A 130 -13.21 -0.59 12.47
N ALA A 131 -12.56 -0.99 13.57
CA ALA A 131 -11.25 -0.48 13.97
C ALA A 131 -10.10 -1.10 13.16
N THR A 132 -10.30 -2.31 12.62
CA THR A 132 -9.33 -3.03 11.81
C THR A 132 -10.05 -3.91 10.79
N GLY A 133 -9.35 -4.35 9.74
CA GLY A 133 -9.83 -5.39 8.84
C GLY A 133 -9.16 -5.35 7.47
N VAL A 134 -9.55 -6.28 6.61
CA VAL A 134 -8.98 -6.45 5.28
C VAL A 134 -10.03 -6.22 4.20
N LEU A 135 -9.67 -5.44 3.19
CA LEU A 135 -10.45 -5.20 1.98
C LEU A 135 -9.74 -5.84 0.78
N PRO A 136 -10.35 -6.84 0.12
CA PRO A 136 -9.92 -7.22 -1.22
C PRO A 136 -10.25 -6.07 -2.18
N ILE A 137 -9.24 -5.51 -2.83
CA ILE A 137 -9.36 -4.30 -3.66
C ILE A 137 -9.14 -4.55 -5.15
N ASN A 138 -8.45 -5.65 -5.49
CA ASN A 138 -8.36 -6.14 -6.85
C ASN A 138 -8.29 -7.67 -6.83
N LEU A 139 -9.08 -8.35 -7.67
CA LEU A 139 -9.06 -9.81 -7.81
C LEU A 139 -8.83 -10.14 -9.28
N ASN A 140 -7.68 -10.73 -9.59
CA ASN A 140 -7.32 -11.13 -10.94
C ASN A 140 -7.90 -12.49 -11.24
N LEU A 141 -8.70 -12.56 -12.30
CA LEU A 141 -9.33 -13.78 -12.77
C LEU A 141 -8.42 -14.50 -13.78
N ASP A 142 -8.41 -15.82 -13.73
CA ASP A 142 -7.83 -16.69 -14.76
C ASP A 142 -8.83 -16.96 -15.90
N GLU A 143 -8.45 -17.86 -16.83
CA GLU A 143 -9.27 -18.24 -17.99
C GLU A 143 -10.59 -18.92 -17.60
N ASP A 144 -10.66 -19.53 -16.41
CA ASP A 144 -11.86 -20.16 -15.87
C ASP A 144 -12.71 -19.20 -15.01
N HIS A 145 -12.36 -17.91 -15.01
CA HIS A 145 -12.97 -16.86 -14.19
C HIS A 145 -12.81 -17.07 -12.67
N LEU A 146 -11.76 -17.79 -12.26
CA LEU A 146 -11.40 -18.00 -10.85
C LEU A 146 -10.28 -17.05 -10.43
N VAL A 147 -10.25 -16.70 -9.15
CA VAL A 147 -9.25 -15.80 -8.59
C VAL A 147 -7.98 -16.58 -8.27
N SER A 148 -6.89 -16.25 -8.94
CA SER A 148 -5.54 -16.82 -8.69
C SER A 148 -4.60 -15.85 -7.98
N LYS A 149 -4.80 -14.54 -8.15
CA LYS A 149 -4.04 -13.46 -7.51
C LYS A 149 -4.99 -12.35 -7.11
N GLY A 150 -4.73 -11.70 -5.99
CA GLY A 150 -5.48 -10.52 -5.55
C GLY A 150 -4.60 -9.50 -4.86
N GLN A 151 -5.08 -8.27 -4.79
CA GLN A 151 -4.51 -7.21 -3.99
C GLN A 151 -5.44 -6.93 -2.81
N PHE A 152 -4.85 -6.87 -1.63
CA PHE A 152 -5.56 -6.74 -0.37
C PHE A 152 -5.05 -5.53 0.38
N LEU A 153 -5.98 -4.71 0.88
CA LEU A 153 -5.73 -3.54 1.70
C LEU A 153 -6.06 -3.88 3.16
N PHE A 154 -5.04 -3.84 4.01
CA PHE A 154 -5.10 -4.07 5.43
C PHE A 154 -5.22 -2.72 6.12
N LEU A 155 -6.24 -2.54 6.95
CA LEU A 155 -6.53 -1.29 7.66
C LEU A 155 -6.43 -1.55 9.17
N GLY A 156 -5.78 -0.64 9.89
CA GLY A 156 -5.70 -0.67 11.34
C GLY A 156 -5.32 0.67 11.93
N ARG A 157 -5.35 0.81 13.25
CA ARG A 157 -5.03 2.08 13.93
C ARG A 157 -3.53 2.37 13.97
N ASN A 158 -2.71 1.35 13.81
CA ASN A 158 -1.26 1.42 13.85
C ASN A 158 -0.65 0.25 13.06
N LEU A 159 0.67 0.29 12.84
CA LEU A 159 1.41 -0.75 12.11
C LEU A 159 1.30 -2.14 12.75
N LEU A 160 1.29 -2.22 14.09
CA LEU A 160 1.18 -3.50 14.78
C LEU A 160 -0.14 -4.22 14.42
N GLU A 161 -1.27 -3.51 14.48
CA GLU A 161 -2.57 -4.08 14.11
C GLU A 161 -2.63 -4.51 12.64
N VAL A 162 -1.95 -3.78 11.76
CA VAL A 162 -1.88 -4.10 10.33
C VAL A 162 -1.04 -5.36 10.09
N HIS A 163 0.10 -5.50 10.77
CA HIS A 163 0.92 -6.71 10.72
C HIS A 163 0.20 -7.92 11.34
N ASP A 164 -0.51 -7.74 12.45
CA ASP A 164 -1.34 -8.79 13.06
C ASP A 164 -2.40 -9.32 12.08
N LEU A 165 -2.99 -8.46 11.24
CA LEU A 165 -3.94 -8.88 10.21
C LEU A 165 -3.28 -9.69 9.08
N ILE A 166 -2.05 -9.33 8.72
CA ILE A 166 -1.26 -10.07 7.73
C ILE A 166 -0.97 -11.48 8.24
N ASP A 167 -0.46 -11.60 9.46
CA ASP A 167 -0.17 -12.90 10.07
C ASP A 167 -1.43 -13.78 10.16
N GLN A 168 -2.57 -13.18 10.54
CA GLN A 168 -3.85 -13.88 10.55
C GLN A 168 -4.27 -14.33 9.15
N ILE A 169 -4.10 -13.51 8.12
CA ILE A 169 -4.42 -13.91 6.74
C ILE A 169 -3.51 -15.03 6.26
N LEU A 170 -2.21 -14.98 6.52
CA LEU A 170 -1.27 -16.02 6.09
C LEU A 170 -1.47 -17.34 6.83
N SER A 171 -2.04 -17.30 8.03
CA SER A 171 -2.47 -18.51 8.75
C SER A 171 -3.66 -19.21 8.08
N LEU A 172 -4.37 -18.52 7.18
CA LEU A 172 -5.36 -19.15 6.31
C LEU A 172 -4.59 -19.86 5.20
N GLU A 173 -4.34 -21.17 5.37
CA GLU A 173 -3.49 -22.07 4.55
C GLU A 173 -3.65 -22.03 3.00
N ASP A 174 -4.55 -21.20 2.47
CA ASP A 174 -4.84 -21.02 1.05
C ASP A 174 -4.45 -19.63 0.50
N LEU A 175 -3.80 -18.78 1.30
CA LEU A 175 -3.30 -17.47 0.88
C LEU A 175 -1.80 -17.38 1.17
N VAL A 176 -1.01 -17.29 0.11
CA VAL A 176 0.45 -17.10 0.20
C VAL A 176 0.82 -15.72 -0.35
N PHE A 177 1.90 -15.14 0.16
CA PHE A 177 2.45 -13.94 -0.48
C PHE A 177 2.80 -14.24 -1.92
N ASP A 178 2.39 -13.35 -2.81
CA ASP A 178 2.86 -13.44 -4.19
C ASP A 178 4.24 -12.81 -4.27
N ARG A 179 5.24 -13.63 -4.64
CA ARG A 179 6.62 -13.19 -4.86
C ARG A 179 6.89 -12.86 -6.34
N ASP A 180 5.85 -12.90 -7.18
CA ASP A 180 5.93 -12.66 -8.63
C ASP A 180 5.47 -11.25 -9.05
#